data_AF-A0A963ARA2-F1
#
_entry.id   AF-A0A963ARA2-F1
#
_cell.length_a   1.000
_cell.length_b   1.000
_cell.length_c   1.000
_cell.angle_alpha   90.00
_cell.angle_beta   90.00
_cell.angle_gamma   90.00
#
_symmetry.space_group_name_H-M   'P 1'
#
loop_
_entity.id
_entity.type
_entity.pdbx_description
1 polymer ?
#
loop_
_entity_poly.entity_id
_entity_poly.type
_entity_poly.pdbx_seq_one_letter_code
_entity_poly.pdbx_strand_id
1 'polypeptide(L)'
;SPVDQDGLKRWDEFTDAKNKMFEKTDVDWAPWTVIRSDGKKRARLNCMRYVLNSLPYEGKDKKIAVPPDPQIVGSVKEMYKFT
;
A
#
# COMPACT_ATOMS: atom_id res chain seq x y z
N SER A 1 -15.46 -9.20 14.86
CA SER A 1 -15.10 -10.61 15.10
C SER A 1 -14.36 -10.72 16.43
N PRO A 2 -14.43 -11.84 17.16
CA PRO A 2 -13.55 -12.10 18.30
C PRO A 2 -12.07 -11.87 17.98
N VAL A 3 -11.65 -12.19 16.75
CA VAL A 3 -10.28 -11.95 16.24
C VAL A 3 -9.93 -10.46 16.21
N ASP A 4 -10.88 -9.59 15.84
CA ASP A 4 -10.63 -8.14 15.74
C ASP A 4 -10.38 -7.52 17.13
N GLN A 5 -11.05 -8.05 18.16
CA GLN A 5 -10.89 -7.57 19.54
C GLN A 5 -9.53 -7.92 20.11
N ASP A 6 -9.04 -9.15 19.86
CA ASP A 6 -7.70 -9.56 20.26
C ASP A 6 -6.62 -8.90 19.41
N GLY A 7 -6.93 -8.57 18.16
CA GLY A 7 -6.03 -7.83 17.27
C GLY A 7 -5.56 -6.50 17.84
N LEU A 8 -6.44 -5.79 18.55
CA LEU A 8 -6.11 -4.52 19.19
C LEU A 8 -5.03 -4.66 20.28
N LYS A 9 -5.05 -5.76 21.04
CA LYS A 9 -4.06 -6.02 22.11
C LYS A 9 -2.69 -6.41 21.55
N ARG A 10 -2.65 -6.94 20.34
CA ARG A 10 -1.46 -7.51 19.68
C ARG A 10 -0.88 -6.59 18.62
N TRP A 11 -1.12 -5.28 18.74
CA TRP A 11 -0.70 -4.28 17.75
C TRP A 11 0.80 -4.39 17.39
N ASP A 12 1.65 -4.53 18.41
CA ASP A 12 3.10 -4.63 18.22
C ASP A 12 3.50 -5.92 17.52
N GLU A 13 2.85 -7.05 17.84
CA GLU A 13 3.08 -8.34 17.18
C GLU A 13 2.67 -8.30 15.69
N PHE A 14 1.52 -7.67 15.37
CA PHE A 14 1.12 -7.49 13.97
C PHE A 14 2.06 -6.55 13.22
N THR A 15 2.57 -5.52 13.90
CA THR A 15 3.54 -4.58 13.32
C THR A 15 4.86 -5.29 13.01
N ASP A 16 5.38 -6.08 13.94
CA ASP A 16 6.59 -6.90 13.75
C ASP A 16 6.40 -7.94 12.64
N ALA A 17 5.27 -8.66 12.64
CA ALA A 17 4.95 -9.63 11.60
C ALA A 17 4.86 -8.99 10.20
N LYS A 18 4.24 -7.81 10.08
CA LYS A 18 4.16 -7.04 8.83
C LYS A 18 5.56 -6.60 8.36
N ASN A 19 6.42 -6.12 9.26
CA ASN A 19 7.79 -5.73 8.91
C ASN A 19 8.60 -6.93 8.40
N LYS A 20 8.55 -8.07 9.10
CA LYS A 20 9.18 -9.33 8.67
C LYS A 20 8.66 -9.84 7.32
N MET A 21 7.37 -9.65 7.05
CA MET A 21 6.77 -9.98 5.75
C MET A 21 7.38 -9.13 4.64
N PHE A 22 7.47 -7.81 4.83
CA PHE A 22 8.07 -6.91 3.84
C PHE A 22 9.54 -7.24 3.60
N GLU A 23 10.34 -7.41 4.65
CA GLU A 23 11.77 -7.76 4.54
C GLU A 23 12.02 -9.02 3.70
N LYS A 24 11.14 -10.02 3.81
CA LYS A 24 11.32 -11.31 3.14
C LYS A 24 10.70 -11.39 1.75
N THR A 25 9.72 -10.55 1.45
CA THR A 25 8.86 -10.72 0.26
C THR A 25 8.74 -9.48 -0.62
N ASP A 26 9.28 -8.33 -0.21
CA ASP A 26 9.40 -7.15 -1.07
C ASP A 26 10.58 -7.33 -2.05
N VAL A 27 10.27 -7.86 -3.23
CA VAL A 27 11.24 -8.19 -4.28
C VAL A 27 10.96 -7.40 -5.56
N ASP A 28 12.00 -7.09 -6.33
CA ASP A 28 11.90 -6.14 -7.46
C ASP A 28 10.87 -6.55 -8.54
N TRP A 29 10.64 -7.85 -8.72
CA TRP A 29 9.65 -8.36 -9.70
C TRP A 29 8.22 -8.42 -9.15
N ALA A 30 8.03 -8.29 -7.83
CA ALA A 30 6.73 -8.26 -7.16
C ALA A 30 6.80 -7.36 -5.90
N PRO A 31 7.00 -6.05 -6.07
CA PRO A 31 7.19 -5.14 -4.95
C PRO A 31 5.89 -4.94 -4.17
N TRP A 32 6.02 -4.81 -2.85
CA TRP A 32 4.91 -4.40 -1.99
C TRP A 32 4.61 -2.92 -2.18
N THR A 33 3.33 -2.61 -2.40
CA THR A 33 2.83 -1.23 -2.49
C THR A 33 2.04 -0.88 -1.23
N VAL A 34 2.49 0.14 -0.51
CA VAL A 34 1.89 0.58 0.74
C VAL A 34 0.89 1.70 0.46
N ILE A 35 -0.31 1.61 1.05
CA ILE A 35 -1.38 2.62 0.92
C ILE A 35 -1.81 3.11 2.30
N ARG A 36 -1.61 4.40 2.58
CA ARG A 36 -2.08 5.03 3.82
C ARG A 36 -3.59 5.26 3.78
N SER A 37 -4.33 4.60 4.69
CA SER A 37 -5.79 4.46 4.57
C SER A 37 -6.65 5.25 5.56
N ASP A 38 -6.06 6.10 6.42
CA ASP A 38 -6.83 6.90 7.39
C ASP A 38 -7.96 7.70 6.70
N GLY A 39 -7.64 8.31 5.56
CA GLY A 39 -8.61 8.92 4.66
C GLY A 39 -9.18 7.92 3.64
N LYS A 40 -10.17 7.11 4.04
CA LYS A 40 -10.76 6.03 3.20
C LYS A 40 -11.07 6.43 1.76
N LYS A 41 -11.65 7.62 1.53
CA LYS A 41 -11.99 8.10 0.17
C LYS A 41 -10.74 8.34 -0.68
N ARG A 42 -9.71 8.99 -0.11
CA ARG A 42 -8.44 9.25 -0.81
C ARG A 42 -7.67 7.96 -1.04
N ALA A 43 -7.68 7.04 -0.09
CA ALA A 43 -7.01 5.74 -0.23
C ALA A 43 -7.59 4.91 -1.38
N ARG A 44 -8.93 4.85 -1.50
CA ARG A 44 -9.61 4.15 -2.60
C ARG A 44 -9.26 4.74 -3.97
N LEU A 45 -9.31 6.07 -4.10
CA LEU A 45 -8.96 6.75 -5.35
C LEU A 45 -7.50 6.49 -5.75
N ASN A 46 -6.57 6.57 -4.80
CA ASN A 46 -5.16 6.35 -5.11
C ASN A 46 -4.83 4.87 -5.35
N CYS A 47 -5.52 3.93 -4.70
CA CYS A 47 -5.41 2.50 -5.01
C CYS A 47 -5.81 2.22 -6.48
N MET A 48 -6.96 2.74 -6.91
CA MET A 48 -7.40 2.60 -8.31
C MET A 48 -6.42 3.28 -9.29
N ARG A 49 -5.96 4.50 -8.96
CA ARG A 49 -4.95 5.21 -9.76
C ARG A 49 -3.64 4.45 -9.88
N TYR A 50 -3.17 3.81 -8.81
CA TYR A 50 -1.96 3.00 -8.85
C TYR A 50 -2.08 1.88 -9.90
N VAL A 51 -3.16 1.10 -9.86
CA VAL A 51 -3.38 0.01 -10.83
C VAL A 51 -3.53 0.54 -12.26
N LEU A 52 -4.35 1.57 -12.46
CA LEU A 52 -4.60 2.15 -13.79
C LEU A 52 -3.35 2.84 -14.36
N ASN A 53 -2.54 3.48 -13.53
CA ASN A 53 -1.32 4.15 -13.98
C ASN A 53 -0.25 3.13 -14.39
N SER A 54 -0.08 2.05 -13.60
CA SER A 54 1.00 1.06 -13.78
C SER A 54 0.84 0.12 -14.97
N LEU A 55 -0.39 -0.19 -15.40
CA LEU A 55 -0.63 -1.15 -16.48
C LEU A 55 -0.77 -0.48 -17.85
N PRO A 56 -0.14 -0.96 -18.93
CA PRO A 56 -0.47 -0.52 -20.28
C PRO A 56 -1.82 -1.13 -20.71
N TYR A 57 -2.76 -0.30 -21.13
CA TYR A 57 -4.04 -0.74 -21.68
C TYR A 57 -4.55 0.25 -22.75
N GLU A 58 -5.32 -0.26 -23.69
CA GLU A 58 -5.91 0.52 -24.78
C GLU A 58 -6.99 1.49 -24.25
N GLY A 59 -7.04 2.71 -24.79
CA GLY A 59 -8.02 3.71 -24.34
C GLY A 59 -7.73 4.34 -22.97
N LYS A 60 -6.49 4.24 -22.46
CA LYS A 60 -6.08 4.92 -21.22
C LYS A 60 -6.25 6.44 -21.33
N ASP A 61 -7.22 6.98 -20.59
CA ASP A 61 -7.33 8.43 -20.38
C ASP A 61 -6.29 8.91 -19.36
N LYS A 62 -5.24 9.57 -19.87
CA LYS A 62 -4.13 10.12 -19.07
C LYS A 62 -4.55 11.27 -18.14
N LYS A 63 -5.75 11.84 -18.30
CA LYS A 63 -6.30 12.84 -17.37
C LYS A 63 -6.92 12.20 -16.13
N ILE A 64 -7.33 10.93 -16.22
CA ILE A 64 -7.97 10.17 -15.13
C ILE A 64 -6.96 9.23 -14.48
N ALA A 65 -6.24 8.43 -15.28
CA ALA A 65 -5.22 7.50 -14.85
C ALA A 65 -3.89 8.22 -14.56
N VAL A 66 -3.97 9.28 -13.76
CA VAL A 66 -2.82 10.04 -13.28
C VAL A 66 -2.05 9.24 -12.23
N PRO A 67 -0.76 9.55 -12.02
CA PRO A 67 0.00 8.97 -10.92
C PRO A 67 -0.72 9.14 -9.57
N PRO A 68 -0.67 8.14 -8.69
CA PRO A 68 -1.23 8.27 -7.35
C PRO A 68 -0.44 9.31 -6.52
N ASP A 69 -1.09 9.85 -5.51
CA ASP A 69 -0.47 10.79 -4.56
C ASP A 69 0.67 10.10 -3.79
N PRO A 70 1.92 10.60 -3.90
CA PRO A 70 3.09 9.98 -3.26
C PRO A 70 3.04 10.04 -1.73
N GLN A 71 2.21 10.90 -1.13
CA GLN A 71 2.00 10.92 0.31
C GLN A 71 1.07 9.78 0.79
N ILE A 72 0.36 9.14 -0.12
CA ILE A 72 -0.64 8.10 0.16
C ILE A 72 -0.16 6.73 -0.31
N VAL A 73 0.45 6.66 -1.50
CA VAL A 73 0.92 5.42 -2.12
C VAL A 73 2.43 5.49 -2.33
N GLY A 74 3.14 4.45 -1.92
CA GLY A 74 4.58 4.36 -2.09
C GLY A 74 5.10 2.94 -1.88
N SER A 75 6.38 2.73 -2.18
CA SER A 75 7.07 1.49 -1.88
C SER A 75 7.26 1.32 -0.37
N VAL A 76 7.59 0.09 0.06
CA VAL A 76 7.93 -0.15 1.47
C VAL A 76 9.12 0.72 1.89
N LYS A 77 10.17 0.82 1.07
CA LYS A 77 11.40 1.60 1.36
C LYS A 77 11.12 3.09 1.56
N GLU A 78 10.20 3.66 0.79
CA GLU A 78 9.85 5.09 0.90
C GLU A 78 8.98 5.38 2.12
N MET A 79 8.10 4.43 2.48
CA MET A 79 7.09 4.61 3.52
C MET A 79 7.57 4.17 4.91
N TYR A 80 8.46 3.18 4.97
CA TYR A 80 9.02 2.63 6.19
C TYR A 80 10.55 2.72 6.12
N LYS A 81 11.11 3.59 6.96
CA LYS A 81 12.55 3.62 7.21
C LYS A 81 12.89 2.45 8.12
N PHE A 82 13.33 1.34 7.55
CA PHE A 82 14.05 0.34 8.32
C PHE A 82 15.39 1.00 8.69
N THR A 83 15.59 1.24 9.97
CA THR A 83 16.83 1.86 10.48
C THR A 83 17.84 0.77 10.74
#